data_AF-A0ABD3T6L4-F1
#
_entry.id   AF-A0ABD3T6L4-F1
#
_cell.length_a   1.000
_cell.length_b   1.000
_cell.length_c   1.000
_cell.angle_alpha   90.00
_cell.angle_beta   90.00
_cell.angle_gamma   90.00
#
_symmetry.space_group_name_H-M   'P 1'
#
loop_
_entity.id
_entity.type
_entity.pdbx_description
1 polymer ?
#
loop_
_entity_poly.entity_id
_entity_poly.type
_entity_poly.pdbx_seq_one_letter_code
_entity_poly.pdbx_strand_id
1 'polypeptide(L)'
;MYYLYPAIQCEFGFEYQACGNPCPQTCQNIGAEPQYYCKATYPVEGCFCPAGFVQEGKVCVPADHCPCYKDGIQYMPGTTVVYNCKNCTCTSGQWSCINSTHCIPCANTEFTCIETGDCISLNLTCDGHINCPDASDENNC
;
A
#
# COMPACT_ATOMS: atom_id res chain seq x y z
N MET A 1 17.20 -37.64 -33.29
CA MET A 1 16.87 -37.54 -31.85
C MET A 1 16.04 -36.29 -31.68
N TYR A 2 14.73 -36.42 -31.49
CA TYR A 2 13.85 -35.28 -31.26
C TYR A 2 13.85 -35.04 -29.75
N TYR A 3 14.42 -33.92 -29.32
CA TYR A 3 14.35 -33.49 -27.92
C TYR A 3 12.91 -33.01 -27.69
N LEU A 4 12.10 -33.84 -27.04
CA LEU A 4 10.82 -33.41 -26.50
C LEU A 4 11.12 -32.59 -25.24
N TYR A 5 10.99 -31.27 -25.35
CA TYR A 5 11.00 -30.40 -24.18
C TYR A 5 9.74 -30.70 -23.36
N PRO A 6 9.84 -30.87 -22.02
CA PRO A 6 8.65 -31.02 -21.19
C PRO A 6 7.78 -29.77 -21.35
N ALA A 7 6.47 -29.97 -21.49
CA ALA A 7 5.52 -28.86 -21.55
C ALA A 7 5.60 -28.05 -20.25
N ILE A 8 5.69 -26.72 -20.36
CA ILE A 8 5.57 -25.84 -19.21
C ILE A 8 4.18 -26.03 -18.60
N GLN A 9 4.14 -26.40 -17.32
CA GLN A 9 2.92 -26.50 -16.53
C GLN A 9 2.94 -25.36 -15.52
N CYS A 10 1.97 -24.46 -15.64
CA CYS A 10 1.78 -23.37 -14.69
C CYS A 10 0.80 -23.83 -13.61
N GLU A 11 1.17 -23.63 -12.35
CA GLU A 11 0.36 -23.96 -11.18
C GLU A 11 -0.07 -22.69 -10.45
N PHE A 12 -0.87 -22.80 -9.39
CA PHE A 12 -1.19 -21.68 -8.49
C PHE A 12 -1.82 -20.44 -9.16
N GLY A 13 -2.57 -20.68 -10.25
CA GLY A 13 -3.31 -19.63 -10.97
C GLY A 13 -2.48 -18.87 -12.01
N PHE A 14 -1.24 -19.28 -12.28
CA PHE A 14 -0.45 -18.72 -13.36
C PHE A 14 -0.88 -19.30 -14.71
N GLU A 15 -0.75 -18.50 -15.77
CA GLU A 15 -1.02 -18.87 -17.15
C GLU A 15 0.26 -18.81 -17.98
N TYR A 16 0.42 -19.78 -18.88
CA TYR A 16 1.54 -19.81 -19.80
C TYR A 16 1.44 -18.67 -20.82
N GLN A 17 2.53 -17.94 -21.00
CA GLN A 17 2.65 -16.93 -22.05
C GLN A 17 4.02 -17.05 -22.73
N ALA A 18 4.02 -17.07 -24.06
CA ALA A 18 5.25 -17.08 -24.87
C ALA A 18 5.95 -15.72 -24.91
N CYS A 19 5.24 -14.65 -24.56
CA CYS A 19 5.67 -13.27 -24.71
C CYS A 19 5.19 -12.44 -23.51
N GLY A 20 5.65 -12.82 -22.31
CA GLY A 20 5.30 -12.19 -21.05
C GLY A 20 6.26 -11.06 -20.66
N ASN A 21 5.80 -10.21 -19.74
CA ASN A 21 6.62 -9.14 -19.18
C ASN A 21 7.65 -9.75 -18.19
N PRO A 22 8.97 -9.48 -18.35
CA PRO A 22 9.99 -10.00 -17.44
C PRO A 22 9.85 -9.49 -15.99
N CYS A 23 9.05 -8.45 -15.78
CA CYS A 23 8.74 -7.89 -14.47
C CYS A 23 7.25 -8.11 -14.16
N PRO A 24 6.90 -9.16 -13.40
CA PRO A 24 5.53 -9.37 -12.99
C PRO A 24 5.06 -8.26 -12.05
N GLN A 25 3.78 -7.87 -12.19
CA GLN A 25 3.13 -7.04 -11.18
C GLN A 25 2.87 -7.87 -9.92
N THR A 26 3.12 -7.26 -8.77
CA THR A 26 2.88 -7.81 -7.44
C THR A 26 1.98 -6.86 -6.67
N CYS A 27 1.37 -7.34 -5.57
CA CYS A 27 0.58 -6.46 -4.69
C CYS A 27 1.36 -5.23 -4.18
N GLN A 28 2.70 -5.28 -4.18
CA GLN A 28 3.55 -4.18 -3.70
C GLN A 28 3.89 -3.15 -4.78
N ASN A 29 3.70 -3.46 -6.07
CA ASN A 29 4.07 -2.58 -7.18
C ASN A 29 2.91 -2.30 -8.15
N ILE A 30 1.66 -2.59 -7.75
CA ILE A 30 0.47 -2.27 -8.54
C ILE A 30 0.51 -0.79 -8.93
N GLY A 31 0.27 -0.50 -10.21
CA GLY A 31 0.25 0.87 -10.73
C GLY A 31 1.59 1.62 -10.71
N ALA A 32 2.68 1.03 -10.22
CA ALA A 32 4.01 1.62 -10.31
C ALA A 32 4.48 1.59 -11.77
N GLU A 33 5.27 2.61 -12.15
CA GLU A 33 5.91 2.56 -13.46
C GLU A 33 6.83 1.34 -13.56
N PRO A 34 6.77 0.57 -14.66
CA PRO A 34 7.68 -0.54 -14.87
C PRO A 34 9.11 -0.03 -14.82
N GLN A 35 9.99 -0.76 -14.11
CA GLN A 35 11.40 -0.41 -14.07
C GLN A 35 11.97 -0.36 -15.49
N TYR A 36 12.96 0.51 -15.73
CA TYR A 36 13.49 0.76 -17.08
C TYR A 36 13.90 -0.53 -17.81
N TYR A 37 14.54 -1.47 -17.11
CA TYR A 37 14.94 -2.75 -17.70
C TYR A 37 13.75 -3.62 -18.11
N CYS A 38 12.58 -3.50 -17.47
CA CYS A 38 11.35 -4.18 -17.86
C CYS A 38 10.85 -3.68 -19.22
N LYS A 39 11.08 -2.40 -19.53
CA LYS A 39 10.72 -1.78 -20.81
C LYS A 39 11.79 -2.02 -21.88
N ALA A 40 13.06 -2.09 -21.47
CA ALA A 40 14.21 -2.25 -22.36
C ALA A 40 14.56 -3.70 -22.72
N THR A 41 13.98 -4.68 -22.02
CA THR A 41 14.24 -6.11 -22.23
C THR A 41 13.18 -6.72 -23.16
N TYR A 42 13.59 -7.69 -23.97
CA TYR A 42 12.66 -8.47 -24.79
C TYR A 42 11.69 -9.28 -23.92
N PRO A 43 10.44 -9.49 -24.36
CA PRO A 43 9.50 -10.36 -23.67
C PRO A 43 10.06 -11.76 -23.47
N VAL A 44 9.62 -12.41 -22.40
CA VAL A 44 10.12 -13.73 -21.99
C VAL A 44 8.98 -14.75 -21.98
N GLU A 45 9.30 -15.98 -22.39
CA GLU A 45 8.41 -17.13 -22.28
C GLU A 45 8.39 -17.64 -20.83
N GLY A 46 7.20 -17.94 -20.30
CA GLY A 46 7.06 -18.38 -18.91
C GLY A 46 5.62 -18.44 -18.42
N CYS A 47 5.46 -18.49 -17.09
CA CYS A 47 4.18 -18.48 -16.39
C CYS A 47 3.94 -17.13 -15.73
N PHE A 48 2.79 -16.50 -15.98
CA PHE A 48 2.47 -15.15 -15.51
C PHE A 48 1.04 -15.09 -14.97
N CYS A 49 0.74 -14.10 -14.14
CA CYS A 49 -0.64 -13.90 -13.73
C CYS A 49 -1.51 -13.44 -14.91
N PRO A 50 -2.74 -13.96 -15.04
CA PRO A 50 -3.67 -13.52 -16.07
C PRO A 50 -4.06 -12.05 -15.86
N ALA A 51 -4.65 -11.43 -16.88
CA ALA A 51 -5.10 -10.04 -16.79
C ALA A 51 -6.06 -9.83 -15.61
N GLY A 52 -5.84 -8.77 -14.82
CA GLY A 52 -6.60 -8.47 -13.61
C GLY A 52 -6.08 -9.14 -12.33
N PHE A 53 -5.09 -10.03 -12.44
CA PHE A 53 -4.43 -10.68 -11.31
C PHE A 53 -2.99 -10.21 -11.18
N VAL A 54 -2.48 -10.24 -9.95
CA VAL A 54 -1.09 -9.93 -9.64
C VAL A 54 -0.48 -11.01 -8.75
N GLN A 55 0.84 -11.05 -8.69
CA GLN A 55 1.55 -12.03 -7.89
C GLN A 55 1.62 -11.61 -6.42
N GLU A 56 1.20 -12.50 -5.53
CA GLU A 56 1.38 -12.40 -4.09
C GLU A 56 2.06 -13.69 -3.60
N GLY A 57 3.34 -13.59 -3.24
CA GLY A 57 4.17 -14.76 -2.98
C GLY A 57 4.27 -15.70 -4.18
N LYS A 58 3.61 -16.86 -4.09
CA LYS A 58 3.60 -17.93 -5.11
C LYS A 58 2.24 -18.14 -5.78
N VAL A 59 1.28 -17.24 -5.57
CA VAL A 59 -0.08 -17.35 -6.12
C VAL A 59 -0.45 -16.08 -6.88
N CYS A 60 -1.36 -16.22 -7.84
CA CYS A 60 -2.01 -15.08 -8.46
C CYS A 60 -3.28 -14.73 -7.69
N VAL A 61 -3.40 -13.48 -7.24
CA VAL A 61 -4.57 -12.95 -6.55
C VAL A 61 -5.20 -11.82 -7.36
N PRO A 62 -6.52 -11.60 -7.28
CA PRO A 62 -7.16 -10.44 -7.90
C PRO A 62 -6.50 -9.15 -7.40
N ALA A 63 -6.23 -8.20 -8.31
CA ALA A 63 -5.55 -6.96 -7.94
C ALA A 63 -6.28 -6.18 -6.83
N ASP A 64 -7.62 -6.22 -6.83
CA ASP A 64 -8.46 -5.60 -5.80
C ASP A 64 -8.42 -6.29 -4.43
N HIS A 65 -7.91 -7.52 -4.35
CA HIS A 65 -7.72 -8.24 -3.09
C HIS A 65 -6.34 -8.03 -2.45
N CYS A 66 -5.48 -7.21 -3.06
CA CYS A 66 -4.16 -6.94 -2.50
C CYS A 66 -4.24 -6.12 -1.19
N PRO A 67 -3.64 -6.61 -0.09
CA PRO A 67 -3.57 -5.86 1.16
C PRO A 67 -2.64 -4.66 1.04
N CYS A 68 -2.89 -3.63 1.83
CA CYS A 68 -1.99 -2.48 1.95
C CYS A 68 -1.10 -2.63 3.18
N TYR A 69 0.11 -2.12 3.11
CA TYR A 69 1.02 -2.06 4.24
C TYR A 69 1.26 -0.60 4.64
N LYS A 70 1.23 -0.33 5.94
CA LYS A 70 1.56 1.00 6.47
C LYS A 70 2.17 0.84 7.86
N ASP A 71 3.37 1.40 8.04
CA ASP A 71 4.11 1.35 9.31
C ASP A 71 4.31 -0.09 9.83
N GLY A 72 4.53 -1.03 8.92
CA GLY A 72 4.68 -2.46 9.21
C GLY A 72 3.38 -3.22 9.45
N ILE A 73 2.23 -2.54 9.46
CA ILE A 73 0.90 -3.14 9.70
C ILE A 73 0.23 -3.44 8.35
N GLN A 74 -0.40 -4.62 8.27
CA GLN A 74 -1.19 -5.06 7.13
C GLN A 74 -2.66 -4.66 7.29
N TYR A 75 -3.24 -4.07 6.24
CA TYR A 75 -4.63 -3.65 6.16
C TYR A 75 -5.35 -4.38 5.03
N MET A 76 -6.58 -4.82 5.28
CA MET A 76 -7.39 -5.48 4.26
C MET A 76 -7.82 -4.49 3.17
N PRO A 77 -8.05 -4.96 1.94
CA PRO A 77 -8.66 -4.14 0.88
C PRO A 77 -9.96 -3.50 1.35
N GLY A 78 -10.18 -2.24 0.98
CA GLY A 78 -11.34 -1.44 1.40
C GLY A 78 -11.24 -0.86 2.81
N THR A 79 -10.19 -1.17 3.57
CA THR A 79 -9.99 -0.54 4.89
C THR A 79 -9.74 0.96 4.73
N THR A 80 -10.48 1.77 5.48
CA THR A 80 -10.25 3.23 5.58
C THR A 80 -9.68 3.56 6.95
N VAL A 81 -8.57 4.30 6.97
CA VAL A 81 -7.95 4.84 8.18
C VAL A 81 -7.80 6.35 8.05
N VAL A 82 -7.88 7.07 9.17
CA VAL A 82 -7.51 8.48 9.22
C VAL A 82 -6.00 8.56 9.46
N TYR A 83 -5.29 9.26 8.59
CA TYR A 83 -3.85 9.46 8.72
C TYR A 83 -3.46 10.84 8.20
N ASN A 84 -2.71 11.62 8.99
CA ASN A 84 -2.31 12.99 8.63
C ASN A 84 -3.48 13.82 8.06
N CYS A 85 -4.62 13.79 8.74
CA CYS A 85 -5.84 14.48 8.32
C CYS A 85 -6.43 14.06 6.96
N LYS A 86 -6.12 12.86 6.49
CA LYS A 86 -6.67 12.29 5.27
C LYS A 86 -7.37 10.98 5.58
N ASN A 87 -8.54 10.77 4.97
CA ASN A 87 -9.15 9.46 4.90
C ASN A 87 -8.40 8.68 3.83
N CYS A 88 -7.54 7.77 4.26
CA CYS A 88 -6.77 6.89 3.42
C CYS A 88 -7.49 5.55 3.31
N THR A 89 -7.95 5.21 2.11
CA THR A 89 -8.59 3.94 1.81
C THR A 89 -7.62 3.04 1.07
N CYS A 90 -7.49 1.80 1.53
CA CYS A 90 -6.71 0.78 0.86
C CYS A 90 -7.45 0.29 -0.38
N THR A 91 -6.89 0.53 -1.56
CA THR A 91 -7.45 0.09 -2.84
C THR A 91 -6.35 -0.56 -3.66
N SER A 92 -6.50 -1.85 -3.96
CA SER A 92 -5.58 -2.62 -4.79
C SER A 92 -4.11 -2.51 -4.37
N GLY A 93 -3.82 -2.73 -3.09
CA GLY A 93 -2.45 -2.62 -2.55
C GLY A 93 -1.90 -1.19 -2.42
N GLN A 94 -2.66 -0.16 -2.80
CA GLN A 94 -2.26 1.25 -2.74
C GLN A 94 -3.15 2.07 -1.80
N TRP A 95 -2.60 3.13 -1.21
CA TRP A 95 -3.35 4.07 -0.38
C TRP A 95 -3.92 5.21 -1.23
N SER A 96 -5.25 5.30 -1.27
CA SER A 96 -5.96 6.46 -1.83
C SER A 96 -6.40 7.38 -0.69
N CYS A 97 -5.70 8.51 -0.54
CA CYS A 97 -5.93 9.46 0.56
C CYS A 97 -6.64 10.72 0.06
N ILE A 98 -7.80 11.01 0.62
CA ILE A 98 -8.55 12.25 0.40
C ILE A 98 -8.57 13.08 1.67
N ASN A 99 -8.63 14.42 1.56
CA ASN A 99 -8.76 15.28 2.75
C ASN A 99 -9.98 14.87 3.56
N SER A 100 -9.77 14.62 4.85
CA SER A 100 -10.85 14.21 5.74
C SER A 100 -11.62 15.44 6.21
N THR A 101 -12.95 15.40 6.11
CA THR A 101 -13.82 16.40 6.76
C THR A 101 -13.83 16.27 8.29
N HIS A 102 -13.26 15.18 8.82
CA HIS A 102 -13.07 15.00 10.26
C HIS A 102 -11.80 15.66 10.80
N CYS A 103 -10.92 16.18 9.95
CA CYS A 103 -9.93 17.16 10.40
C CYS A 103 -10.51 18.55 10.29
N ILE A 104 -11.34 18.87 11.27
CA ILE A 104 -11.62 20.27 11.58
C ILE A 104 -10.29 20.83 12.10
N PRO A 105 -9.75 21.92 11.54
CA PRO A 105 -8.58 22.56 12.12
C PRO A 105 -8.90 22.84 13.59
N CYS A 106 -8.00 22.45 14.48
CA CYS A 106 -8.20 22.67 15.91
C CYS A 106 -8.54 24.14 16.14
N ALA A 107 -9.41 24.41 17.11
CA ALA A 107 -9.76 25.77 17.44
C ALA A 107 -8.49 26.57 17.78
N ASN A 108 -8.56 27.88 17.69
CA ASN A 108 -7.48 28.77 18.14
C ASN A 108 -7.15 28.64 19.64
N THR A 109 -7.95 27.87 20.39
CA THR A 109 -7.75 27.52 21.80
C THR A 109 -7.20 26.11 22.01
N GLU A 110 -6.83 25.41 20.93
CA GLU A 110 -6.43 24.01 20.92
C GLU A 110 -5.08 23.80 20.20
N PHE A 111 -4.35 22.77 20.63
CA PHE A 111 -3.11 22.27 20.04
C PHE A 111 -3.38 21.01 19.24
N THR A 112 -2.72 20.87 18.09
CA THR A 112 -2.80 19.68 17.23
C THR A 112 -1.65 18.74 17.52
N CYS A 113 -1.95 17.50 17.91
CA CYS A 113 -0.95 16.45 18.08
C CYS A 113 -0.26 16.15 16.74
N ILE A 114 1.07 16.00 16.74
CA ILE A 114 1.89 16.06 15.53
C ILE A 114 1.63 14.87 14.59
N GLU A 115 1.65 13.64 15.10
CA GLU A 115 1.54 12.43 14.29
C GLU A 115 0.09 12.00 14.07
N THR A 116 -0.75 12.18 15.10
CA THR A 116 -2.15 11.71 15.06
C THR A 116 -3.12 12.74 14.51
N GLY A 117 -2.82 14.03 14.66
CA GLY A 117 -3.71 15.12 14.27
C GLY A 117 -4.89 15.35 15.23
N ASP A 118 -4.86 14.74 16.42
CA ASP A 118 -5.87 14.96 17.46
C ASP A 118 -5.77 16.39 18.03
N CYS A 119 -6.89 16.93 18.52
CA CYS A 119 -6.94 18.24 19.15
C CYS A 119 -7.03 18.12 20.68
N ILE A 120 -6.12 18.79 21.38
CA ILE A 120 -6.18 18.97 22.83
C ILE A 120 -6.24 20.46 23.16
N SER A 121 -6.61 20.85 24.39
CA SER A 121 -6.61 22.27 24.76
C SER A 121 -5.18 22.83 24.83
N LEU A 122 -4.97 24.08 24.42
CA LEU A 122 -3.67 24.77 24.58
C LEU A 122 -3.20 24.85 26.05
N ASN A 123 -4.09 24.71 27.03
CA ASN A 123 -3.70 24.68 28.44
C ASN A 123 -3.08 23.33 28.87
N LEU A 124 -3.16 22.33 28.01
CA LEU A 124 -2.62 20.98 28.20
C LEU A 124 -1.29 20.79 27.47
N THR A 125 -0.72 21.86 26.90
CA THR A 125 0.64 21.82 26.35
C THR A 125 1.62 22.25 27.42
N CYS A 126 2.71 21.50 27.59
CA CYS A 126 3.72 21.75 28.63
C CYS A 126 3.14 21.77 30.05
N ASP A 127 2.13 20.94 30.32
CA ASP A 127 1.48 20.83 31.63
C ASP A 127 2.04 19.68 32.48
N GLY A 128 2.98 18.91 31.93
CA GLY A 128 3.61 17.76 32.58
C GLY A 128 2.82 16.46 32.45
N HIS A 129 1.74 16.44 31.68
CA HIS A 129 0.95 15.25 31.36
C HIS A 129 0.99 14.94 29.87
N ILE A 130 1.02 13.65 29.52
CA ILE A 130 0.95 13.21 28.11
C ILE A 130 -0.53 13.15 27.71
N ASN A 131 -1.00 14.19 27.02
CA ASN A 131 -2.36 14.30 26.52
C ASN A 131 -2.46 13.93 25.03
N CYS A 132 -1.38 14.11 24.27
CA CYS A 132 -1.30 13.59 22.91
C CYS A 132 -0.86 12.12 22.89
N PRO A 133 -1.42 11.25 22.02
CA PRO A 133 -0.99 9.85 21.91
C PRO A 133 0.48 9.68 21.51
N ASP A 134 1.04 10.68 20.83
CA ASP A 134 2.46 10.77 20.43
C ASP A 134 3.31 11.60 21.40
N ALA A 135 2.74 12.04 22.53
CA ALA A 135 3.37 12.92 23.53
C ALA A 135 3.91 14.24 22.96
N SER A 136 3.37 14.68 21.81
CA SER A 136 3.81 15.90 21.14
C SER A 136 3.50 17.17 21.93
N ASP A 137 2.55 17.11 22.85
CA ASP A 137 2.15 18.21 23.73
C ASP A 137 3.18 18.58 24.80
N GLU A 138 4.11 17.67 25.10
CA GLU A 138 5.16 17.86 26.11
C GLU A 138 6.58 17.92 25.51
N ASN A 139 6.68 17.95 24.18
CA ASN A 139 7.97 18.03 23.49
C ASN A 139 8.41 19.50 23.32
N ASN A 140 9.61 19.82 23.82
CA ASN A 140 10.28 21.12 23.65
C ASN A 140 9.56 22.31 24.33
N CYS A 141 9.18 22.10 25.59
CA CYS A 141 9.05 23.14 26.61
C CYS A 141 10.46 23.66 27.01
#